data_AF-A0A3S5BPB0-F1
#
_entry.id   AF-A0A3S5BPB0-F1
#
_cell.length_a   1.000
_cell.length_b   1.000
_cell.length_c   1.000
_cell.angle_alpha   90.00
_cell.angle_beta   90.00
_cell.angle_gamma   90.00
#
_symmetry.space_group_name_H-M   'P 1'
#
loop_
_entity.id
_entity.type
_entity.pdbx_description
1 polymer ?
#
loop_
_entity_poly.entity_id
_entity_poly.type
_entity_poly.pdbx_seq_one_letter_code
_entity_poly.pdbx_strand_id
1 'polypeptide(L)'
;MGNPEVAKHLVISVGQQAYLALPRGPLVPQHVLVLTVGHHQSWITCPDYVRREILQYTACLRRMYTDQGLAMVSFERNLSTHHFQLQVIP
;
A
#
# COMPACT_ATOMS: atom_id res chain seq x y z
N MET A 1 -4.93 -7.70 12.93
CA MET A 1 -3.77 -8.45 12.41
C MET A 1 -3.78 -9.90 12.89
N GLY A 2 -4.73 -10.72 12.42
CA GLY A 2 -4.94 -12.09 12.90
C GLY A 2 -4.83 -13.19 11.86
N ASN A 3 -4.47 -12.88 10.61
CA ASN A 3 -4.35 -13.89 9.57
C ASN A 3 -2.95 -14.58 9.67
N PRO A 4 -2.89 -15.90 9.93
CA PRO A 4 -1.63 -16.65 10.01
C PRO A 4 -0.83 -16.67 8.68
N GLU A 5 -1.46 -16.36 7.55
CA GLU A 5 -0.82 -16.31 6.23
C GLU A 5 -0.12 -14.97 5.93
N VAL A 6 -0.24 -13.97 6.82
CA VAL A 6 0.48 -12.70 6.68
C VAL A 6 1.99 -12.96 6.80
N ALA A 7 2.71 -12.65 5.71
CA ALA A 7 4.17 -12.61 5.72
C ALA A 7 4.63 -11.38 6.50
N LYS A 8 4.69 -11.50 7.84
CA LYS A 8 5.04 -10.40 8.75
C LYS A 8 6.39 -9.76 8.43
N HIS A 9 7.34 -10.54 7.92
CA HIS A 9 8.67 -10.07 7.51
C HIS A 9 8.65 -9.13 6.29
N LEU A 10 7.54 -9.04 5.56
CA LEU A 10 7.37 -8.12 4.44
C LEU A 10 6.75 -6.78 4.85
N VAL A 11 6.32 -6.62 6.11
CA VAL A 11 5.74 -5.37 6.60
C VAL A 11 6.86 -4.36 6.87
N ILE A 12 6.75 -3.16 6.32
CA ILE A 12 7.78 -2.10 6.39
C ILE A 12 7.39 -1.05 7.43
N SER A 13 6.12 -0.63 7.42
CA SER A 13 5.60 0.44 8.29
C SER A 13 4.13 0.17 8.57
N VAL A 14 3.68 0.42 9.79
CA VAL A 14 2.28 0.23 10.21
C VAL A 14 1.75 1.55 10.77
N GLY A 15 0.72 2.09 10.12
CA GLY A 15 -0.09 3.20 10.61
C GLY A 15 -1.34 2.72 11.34
N GLN A 16 -2.29 3.62 11.55
CA GLN A 16 -3.54 3.31 12.26
C GLN A 16 -4.56 2.58 11.38
N GLN A 17 -4.64 2.96 10.10
CA GLN A 17 -5.64 2.57 9.11
C GLN A 17 -5.03 1.90 7.87
N ALA A 18 -3.76 2.19 7.59
CA ALA A 18 -3.01 1.64 6.48
C ALA A 18 -1.60 1.21 6.91
N TYR A 19 -0.97 0.36 6.11
CA TYR A 19 0.39 -0.09 6.32
C TYR A 19 1.10 -0.32 4.99
N LEU A 20 2.44 -0.24 5.02
CA LEU A 20 3.32 -0.54 3.90
C LEU A 20 3.86 -1.96 4.00
N ALA A 21 3.89 -2.66 2.87
CA ALA A 21 4.53 -3.96 2.77
C ALA A 21 5.20 -4.19 1.41
N LEU A 22 6.12 -5.14 1.35
CA LEU A 22 6.64 -5.69 0.11
C LEU A 22 5.68 -6.74 -0.47
N PRO A 23 5.46 -6.76 -1.80
CA PRO A 23 4.75 -7.84 -2.47
C PRO A 23 5.59 -9.13 -2.47
N ARG A 24 4.94 -10.31 -2.50
CA ARG A 24 5.61 -11.62 -2.63
C ARG A 24 6.20 -11.90 -4.03
N GLY A 25 6.28 -10.88 -4.87
CA GLY A 25 6.68 -10.93 -6.28
C GLY A 25 6.72 -9.51 -6.83
N PRO A 26 7.70 -8.70 -6.41
CA PRO A 26 7.81 -7.33 -6.87
C PRO A 26 8.07 -7.27 -8.38
N LEU A 27 7.52 -6.26 -9.06
CA LEU A 27 7.74 -6.03 -10.49
C LEU A 27 9.12 -5.41 -10.74
N VAL A 28 9.59 -4.61 -9.79
CA VAL A 28 10.92 -3.98 -9.73
C VAL A 28 11.38 -3.96 -8.26
N PRO A 29 12.69 -3.86 -7.96
CA PRO A 29 13.21 -3.97 -6.59
C PRO A 29 12.55 -3.04 -5.55
N GLN A 30 12.01 -1.91 -5.99
CA GLN A 30 11.42 -0.89 -5.13
C GLN A 30 9.87 -0.89 -5.15
N HIS A 31 9.24 -1.94 -5.69
CA HIS A 31 7.79 -2.10 -5.68
C HIS A 31 7.29 -2.31 -4.24
N VAL A 32 6.39 -1.44 -3.79
CA VAL A 32 5.73 -1.53 -2.47
C VAL A 32 4.21 -1.53 -2.60
N LEU A 33 3.55 -2.00 -1.55
CA LEU A 33 2.10 -2.03 -1.40
C LEU A 33 1.66 -1.10 -0.29
N VAL A 34 0.61 -0.30 -0.54
CA VAL A 34 -0.18 0.33 0.54
C VAL A 34 -1.45 -0.48 0.74
N LEU A 35 -1.65 -0.98 1.95
CA LEU A 35 -2.72 -1.91 2.33
C LEU A 35 -3.54 -1.32 3.47
N THR A 36 -4.83 -1.64 3.54
CA THR A 36 -5.68 -1.24 4.68
C THR A 36 -5.55 -2.22 5.84
N VAL A 37 -5.52 -1.70 7.07
CA VAL A 37 -5.54 -2.50 8.31
C VAL A 37 -6.92 -3.15 8.50
N GLY A 38 -7.98 -2.39 8.25
CA GLY A 38 -9.36 -2.86 8.25
C GLY A 38 -9.76 -3.54 6.93
N HIS A 39 -10.90 -4.24 6.92
CA HIS A 39 -11.43 -4.89 5.72
C HIS A 39 -12.17 -3.86 4.85
N HIS A 40 -11.44 -3.16 3.99
CA HIS A 40 -12.02 -2.34 2.93
C HIS A 40 -11.65 -2.95 1.58
N GLN A 41 -12.62 -3.19 0.70
CA GLN A 41 -12.36 -3.88 -0.57
C GLN A 41 -11.68 -2.97 -1.60
N SER A 42 -12.09 -1.71 -1.65
CA SER A 42 -11.69 -0.77 -2.70
C SER A 42 -11.54 0.66 -2.19
N TRP A 43 -10.93 1.52 -3.01
CA TRP A 43 -10.83 2.95 -2.72
C TRP A 43 -12.19 3.61 -2.47
N ILE A 44 -13.21 3.22 -3.23
CA ILE A 44 -14.57 3.77 -3.15
C ILE A 44 -15.20 3.45 -1.79
N THR A 45 -14.92 2.25 -1.26
CA THR A 45 -15.46 1.79 0.03
C THR A 45 -14.67 2.28 1.25
N CYS A 46 -13.52 2.95 1.03
CA CYS A 46 -12.71 3.46 2.12
C CYS A 46 -13.31 4.76 2.70
N PRO A 47 -13.54 4.84 4.02
CA PRO A 47 -13.88 6.09 4.69
C PRO A 47 -12.77 7.14 4.56
N ASP A 48 -13.12 8.42 4.76
CA ASP A 48 -12.18 9.54 4.61
C ASP A 48 -10.94 9.43 5.49
N TYR A 49 -11.10 8.95 6.73
CA TYR A 49 -9.98 8.80 7.66
C TYR A 49 -8.97 7.74 7.18
N VAL A 50 -9.43 6.68 6.50
CA VAL A 50 -8.58 5.65 5.88
C VAL A 50 -7.90 6.21 4.64
N ARG A 51 -8.67 6.88 3.76
CA ARG A 51 -8.15 7.51 2.53
C ARG A 51 -7.06 8.52 2.84
N ARG A 52 -7.22 9.29 3.92
CA ARG A 52 -6.22 10.28 4.36
C ARG A 52 -4.86 9.65 4.65
N GLU A 53 -4.82 8.53 5.37
CA GLU A 53 -3.54 7.87 5.70
C GLU A 53 -2.94 7.17 4.47
N ILE A 54 -3.77 6.59 3.59
CA ILE A 54 -3.29 6.06 2.29
C ILE A 54 -2.61 7.17 1.49
N LEU A 55 -3.23 8.34 1.37
CA LEU A 55 -2.67 9.48 0.63
C LEU A 55 -1.39 10.03 1.28
N GLN A 56 -1.28 10.00 2.60
CA GLN A 56 -0.05 10.37 3.30
C GLN A 56 1.10 9.43 2.94
N TYR A 57 0.86 8.11 2.95
CA TYR A 57 1.85 7.14 2.49
C TYR A 57 2.25 7.39 1.03
N THR A 58 1.27 7.56 0.13
CA THR A 58 1.53 7.83 -1.29
C THR A 58 2.34 9.12 -1.50
N ALA A 59 2.08 10.18 -0.73
CA ALA A 59 2.82 11.44 -0.81
C ALA A 59 4.28 11.28 -0.33
N CYS A 60 4.51 10.59 0.78
CA CYS A 60 5.84 10.31 1.30
C CYS A 60 6.66 9.44 0.32
N LEU A 61 6.05 8.39 -0.23
CA LEU A 61 6.69 7.56 -1.26
C LEU A 61 7.01 8.36 -2.51
N ARG A 62 6.09 9.21 -2.98
CA ARG A 62 6.34 10.06 -4.14
C ARG A 62 7.55 10.97 -3.93
N ARG A 63 7.66 11.59 -2.76
CA ARG A 63 8.82 12.41 -2.41
C ARG A 63 10.10 11.57 -2.38
N MET A 64 10.08 10.43 -1.69
CA MET A 64 11.24 9.53 -1.60
C MET A 64 11.75 9.10 -2.97
N TYR A 65 10.86 8.69 -3.88
CA TYR A 65 11.25 8.29 -5.23
C TYR A 65 11.71 9.47 -6.09
N THR A 66 11.08 10.64 -5.93
CA THR A 66 11.52 11.87 -6.62
C THR A 66 12.94 12.26 -6.19
N ASP A 67 13.25 12.18 -4.90
CA ASP A 67 14.59 12.46 -4.36
C ASP A 67 15.65 11.46 -4.89
N GLN A 68 15.22 10.30 -5.39
CA GLN A 68 16.06 9.29 -6.06
C GLN A 68 16.08 9.42 -7.60
N GLY A 69 15.40 10.44 -8.16
CA GLY A 69 15.30 10.66 -9.61
C GLY A 69 14.35 9.70 -10.32
N LEU A 70 13.40 9.08 -9.61
CA LEU A 70 12.45 8.09 -10.12
C LEU A 70 11.02 8.66 -10.19
N ALA A 71 10.19 8.06 -11.04
CA ALA A 71 8.85 8.55 -11.36
C ALA A 71 7.77 7.57 -10.90
N MET A 72 7.12 7.89 -9.77
CA MET A 72 6.14 7.00 -9.16
C MET A 72 4.82 6.88 -9.94
N VAL A 73 4.45 5.64 -10.26
CA VAL A 73 3.13 5.20 -10.73
C VAL A 73 2.45 4.39 -9.62
N SER A 74 1.17 4.68 -9.37
CA SER A 74 0.36 3.93 -8.41
C SER A 74 -0.99 3.55 -9.00
N PHE A 75 -1.43 2.31 -8.76
CA PHE A 75 -2.73 1.83 -9.22
C PHE A 75 -3.33 0.83 -8.24
N GLU A 76 -4.65 0.87 -8.11
CA GLU A 76 -5.40 -0.07 -7.29
C GLU A 76 -5.60 -1.38 -8.06
N ARG A 77 -5.34 -2.52 -7.40
CA ARG A 77 -5.69 -3.84 -7.94
C ARG A 77 -6.93 -4.40 -7.23
N ASN A 78 -8.12 -4.03 -7.72
CA ASN A 78 -9.39 -4.53 -7.21
C ASN A 78 -9.95 -5.68 -8.08
N LEU A 79 -9.26 -6.83 -8.08
CA LEU A 79 -9.71 -8.03 -8.77
C LEU A 79 -9.73 -9.21 -7.80
N SER A 80 -10.93 -9.70 -7.49
CA SER A 80 -11.18 -10.85 -6.61
C SER A 80 -10.44 -10.77 -5.27
N THR A 81 -10.47 -9.60 -4.63
CA THR A 81 -9.84 -9.34 -3.33
C THR A 81 -10.87 -8.86 -2.31
N HIS A 82 -10.63 -9.17 -1.03
CA HIS A 82 -11.39 -8.62 0.11
C HIS A 82 -10.70 -7.40 0.75
N HIS A 83 -9.45 -7.14 0.37
CA HIS A 83 -8.63 -6.06 0.93
C HIS A 83 -8.11 -5.14 -0.17
N PHE A 84 -8.21 -3.84 0.11
CA PHE A 84 -7.66 -2.78 -0.69
C PHE A 84 -6.15 -2.93 -0.75
N GLN A 85 -5.63 -2.91 -1.98
CA GLN A 85 -4.21 -2.98 -2.27
C GLN A 85 -3.87 -1.98 -3.38
N LEU A 86 -3.12 -0.95 -2.99
CA LEU A 86 -2.50 -0.01 -3.92
C LEU A 86 -1.09 -0.51 -4.25
N GLN A 87 -0.84 -0.79 -5.53
CA GLN A 87 0.51 -1.03 -6.03
C GLN A 87 1.20 0.32 -6.19
N VAL A 88 2.45 0.43 -5.72
CA VAL A 88 3.25 1.64 -5.89
C VAL A 88 4.61 1.25 -6.47
N ILE A 89 4.86 1.73 -7.68
CA ILE A 89 6.03 1.38 -8.50
C ILE A 89 6.75 2.69 -8.86
N PRO A 90 8.04 2.84 -8.54
CA PRO A 90 8.83 4.01 -8.93
C PRO A 90 9.30 4.02 -10.38
#